data_AF-A0A9P7T7L5-F1
#
_entry.id   AF-A0A9P7T7L5-F1
#
_cell.length_a   1.000
_cell.length_b   1.000
_cell.length_c   1.000
_cell.angle_alpha   90.00
_cell.angle_beta   90.00
_cell.angle_gamma   90.00
#
_symmetry.space_group_name_H-M   'P 1'
#
loop_
_entity.id
_entity.type
_entity.pdbx_description
1 polymer ?
#
loop_
_entity_poly.entity_id
_entity_poly.type
_entity_poly.pdbx_seq_one_letter_code
_entity_poly.pdbx_strand_id
1 'polypeptide(L)'
;MDQQNDNNAQRQGVLELEQRIKELERQIEKKDEVLRREIKTGLHQESKSRELLDEERARRIQTDQRFSAHIQTTEQLDWERWNWNEKMKEEMEESRNAQAREKVLLQERDEALRQVLVQKKDHDLKQCQERTAWAEKQRDKANNKVREMQQEKDEANNKVREMQQEKDEALRKAVSFEKKRDKVLRQRGDDLEQKNKILKRLNDELKERDELLRQADSLREGKDEALGQADSLRKEKDEALRQLQSSSMLEFFVQCQTSLSSKLASEPDSCQRGSIQATKMTDRFKPEKLHRFHGCEQEQRAVFDELCKVFPPELLVFTRLITVIEIGEMIETIASEKGLEMFLWAHVERSARQVFSKLASADKKSTVCKMYGEITVIHYARNLDESIGMTGSAGEVPGAATTSTQAQDPVPGSADRKTKVEKDKVFKPDGLYVCTKPGKGRGRNILLFPVEIKPGYAVTRQLIALLKATDTFGTAKLGQAPQPGMNLLYGALMQIYDYMVRSLSSYGMLTTGEVIMFLYIDWSSDAKTLYYHVAIPGEPADDTTGAPNDLKEAAFRSAVGQYVTFVLMTMKKCRDMDRKQREGVRAKLTKGDLLATATKAKTGTQTKDSDTNQ
;
A
#
# COMPACT_ATOMS: atom_id res chain seq x y z
N MET A 1 -59.09 -46.18 32.88
CA MET A 1 -58.58 -45.27 31.81
C MET A 1 -59.80 -44.55 31.24
N ASP A 2 -60.43 -43.77 32.11
CA ASP A 2 -61.88 -43.53 32.12
C ASP A 2 -62.32 -42.12 31.71
N GLN A 3 -61.41 -41.24 31.29
CA GLN A 3 -61.79 -39.88 30.88
C GLN A 3 -61.90 -39.69 29.36
N GLN A 4 -61.50 -40.67 28.55
CA GLN A 4 -61.75 -40.62 27.11
C GLN A 4 -63.24 -40.84 26.76
N ASN A 5 -64.06 -41.25 27.73
CA ASN A 5 -65.52 -41.29 27.65
C ASN A 5 -66.20 -39.94 27.95
N ASP A 6 -65.55 -38.98 28.61
CA ASP A 6 -66.03 -37.58 28.67
C ASP A 6 -65.79 -36.86 27.33
N ASN A 7 -64.80 -37.32 26.57
CA ASN A 7 -64.60 -36.99 25.16
C ASN A 7 -65.83 -37.36 24.30
N ASN A 8 -66.69 -38.29 24.78
CA ASN A 8 -67.94 -38.72 24.14
C ASN A 8 -69.12 -37.74 24.41
N ALA A 9 -69.09 -36.97 25.50
CA ALA A 9 -70.03 -35.86 25.73
C ALA A 9 -69.59 -34.60 24.98
N GLN A 10 -68.26 -34.39 24.88
CA GLN A 10 -67.68 -33.42 23.94
C GLN A 10 -68.09 -33.72 22.49
N ARG A 11 -68.15 -34.99 22.06
CA ARG A 11 -68.69 -35.38 20.74
C ARG A 11 -70.13 -34.92 20.48
N GLN A 12 -70.97 -34.85 21.51
CA GLN A 12 -72.39 -34.50 21.36
C GLN A 12 -72.60 -32.97 21.32
N GLY A 13 -71.85 -32.21 22.14
CA GLY A 13 -71.79 -30.75 22.02
C GLY A 13 -71.11 -30.28 20.72
N VAL A 14 -70.13 -31.04 20.23
CA VAL A 14 -69.48 -30.80 18.93
C VAL A 14 -70.43 -31.08 17.76
N LEU A 15 -71.28 -32.11 17.80
CA LEU A 15 -72.35 -32.35 16.80
C LEU A 15 -73.38 -31.23 16.73
N GLU A 16 -73.75 -30.66 17.88
CA GLU A 16 -74.66 -29.52 17.97
C GLU A 16 -73.99 -28.24 17.45
N LEU A 17 -72.68 -28.07 17.72
CA LEU A 17 -71.84 -27.04 17.13
C LEU A 17 -71.70 -27.22 15.61
N GLU A 18 -71.56 -28.43 15.10
CA GLU A 18 -71.50 -28.73 13.65
C GLU A 18 -72.82 -28.39 12.94
N GLN A 19 -73.97 -28.66 13.54
CA GLN A 19 -75.28 -28.21 13.02
C GLN A 19 -75.42 -26.69 13.05
N ARG A 20 -74.95 -26.06 14.14
CA ARG A 20 -74.90 -24.60 14.26
C ARG A 20 -73.97 -24.00 13.20
N ILE A 21 -72.84 -24.63 12.92
CA ILE A 21 -71.87 -24.24 11.89
C ILE A 21 -72.51 -24.39 10.51
N LYS A 22 -73.22 -25.49 10.18
CA LYS A 22 -73.90 -25.66 8.89
C LYS A 22 -75.05 -24.66 8.65
N GLU A 23 -75.83 -24.36 9.69
CA GLU A 23 -76.87 -23.33 9.59
C GLU A 23 -76.24 -21.92 9.50
N LEU A 24 -75.13 -21.69 10.20
CA LEU A 24 -74.33 -20.46 10.05
C LEU A 24 -73.72 -20.36 8.65
N GLU A 25 -73.19 -21.44 8.07
CA GLU A 25 -72.66 -21.49 6.71
C GLU A 25 -73.75 -21.19 5.68
N ARG A 26 -74.95 -21.75 5.84
CA ARG A 26 -76.09 -21.46 4.95
C ARG A 26 -76.61 -20.03 5.10
N GLN A 27 -76.59 -19.51 6.32
CA GLN A 27 -76.90 -18.10 6.58
C GLN A 27 -75.80 -17.16 6.07
N ILE A 28 -74.55 -17.57 6.14
CA ILE A 28 -73.40 -16.86 5.59
C ILE A 28 -73.54 -16.86 4.07
N GLU A 29 -73.80 -17.97 3.40
CA GLU A 29 -73.89 -18.06 1.95
C GLU A 29 -75.10 -17.31 1.38
N LYS A 30 -76.27 -17.37 2.04
CA LYS A 30 -77.39 -16.47 1.74
C LYS A 30 -77.03 -15.01 1.96
N LYS A 31 -76.33 -14.69 3.05
CA LYS A 31 -75.85 -13.33 3.30
C LYS A 31 -74.82 -12.92 2.26
N ASP A 32 -73.97 -13.83 1.78
CA ASP A 32 -72.87 -13.57 0.83
C ASP A 32 -73.42 -13.40 -0.59
N GLU A 33 -74.49 -14.08 -0.95
CA GLU A 33 -75.15 -13.94 -2.25
C GLU A 33 -76.05 -12.70 -2.32
N VAL A 34 -76.66 -12.31 -1.19
CA VAL A 34 -77.27 -11.00 -0.97
C VAL A 34 -76.19 -9.91 -1.01
N LEU A 35 -75.07 -10.10 -0.31
CA LEU A 35 -73.94 -9.17 -0.31
C LEU A 35 -73.33 -9.01 -1.70
N ARG A 36 -73.18 -10.08 -2.49
CA ARG A 36 -72.64 -10.04 -3.87
C ARG A 36 -73.57 -9.33 -4.83
N ARG A 37 -74.90 -9.47 -4.66
CA ARG A 37 -75.87 -8.67 -5.41
C ARG A 37 -75.81 -7.21 -4.96
N GLU A 38 -75.84 -6.93 -3.67
CA GLU A 38 -75.71 -5.60 -3.07
C GLU A 38 -74.40 -4.89 -3.44
N ILE A 39 -73.29 -5.63 -3.61
CA ILE A 39 -71.96 -5.14 -4.04
C ILE A 39 -71.88 -4.98 -5.57
N LYS A 40 -72.73 -5.62 -6.37
CA LYS A 40 -72.77 -5.48 -7.85
C LYS A 40 -73.74 -4.38 -8.31
N THR A 41 -74.82 -4.17 -7.56
CA THR A 41 -75.54 -2.88 -7.44
C THR A 41 -74.86 -1.90 -6.50
N GLY A 42 -73.72 -2.22 -5.92
CA GLY A 42 -72.48 -1.93 -6.59
C GLY A 42 -72.46 -0.65 -7.38
N LEU A 43 -71.28 -0.06 -7.32
CA LEU A 43 -70.42 -0.04 -8.51
C LEU A 43 -71.03 0.64 -9.74
N HIS A 44 -72.13 0.17 -10.31
CA HIS A 44 -73.02 0.99 -11.12
C HIS A 44 -73.64 2.22 -10.39
N GLN A 45 -74.26 2.06 -9.22
CA GLN A 45 -74.78 3.20 -8.42
C GLN A 45 -73.64 4.06 -7.88
N GLU A 46 -72.50 3.46 -7.55
CA GLU A 46 -71.31 4.16 -7.09
C GLU A 46 -70.55 4.87 -8.23
N SER A 47 -70.60 4.36 -9.47
CA SER A 47 -70.03 5.01 -10.66
C SER A 47 -70.91 6.15 -11.19
N LYS A 48 -72.25 5.99 -11.18
CA LYS A 48 -73.18 7.07 -11.49
C LYS A 48 -73.17 8.17 -10.42
N SER A 49 -73.00 7.78 -9.16
CA SER A 49 -72.77 8.73 -8.08
C SER A 49 -71.43 9.44 -8.23
N ARG A 50 -70.37 8.79 -8.77
CA ARG A 50 -69.07 9.45 -9.06
C ARG A 50 -69.12 10.45 -10.22
N GLU A 51 -69.78 10.13 -11.32
CA GLU A 51 -69.86 11.02 -12.50
C GLU A 51 -70.71 12.29 -12.21
N LEU A 52 -71.82 12.13 -11.49
CA LEU A 52 -72.63 13.26 -11.01
C LEU A 52 -71.93 14.04 -9.87
N LEU A 53 -71.14 13.36 -9.03
CA LEU A 53 -70.29 14.03 -8.04
C LEU A 53 -69.17 14.84 -8.68
N ASP A 54 -68.63 14.46 -9.85
CA ASP A 54 -67.56 15.20 -10.51
C ASP A 54 -68.08 16.44 -11.28
N GLU A 55 -69.28 16.39 -11.88
CA GLU A 55 -69.93 17.57 -12.47
C GLU A 55 -70.50 18.55 -11.41
N GLU A 56 -70.99 18.02 -10.28
CA GLU A 56 -71.45 18.79 -9.11
C GLU A 56 -70.26 19.39 -8.33
N ARG A 57 -69.13 18.67 -8.21
CA ARG A 57 -67.87 19.18 -7.64
C ARG A 57 -67.27 20.31 -8.47
N ALA A 58 -67.25 20.21 -9.80
CA ALA A 58 -66.64 21.23 -10.65
C ALA A 58 -67.38 22.58 -10.58
N ARG A 59 -68.71 22.58 -10.48
CA ARG A 59 -69.51 23.82 -10.45
C ARG A 59 -69.62 24.45 -9.06
N ARG A 60 -69.77 23.67 -7.97
CA ARG A 60 -70.01 24.26 -6.63
C ARG A 60 -68.75 24.57 -5.83
N ILE A 61 -67.66 23.82 -6.02
CA ILE A 61 -66.36 24.17 -5.45
C ILE A 61 -65.90 25.53 -5.98
N GLN A 62 -66.18 25.86 -7.25
CA GLN A 62 -65.79 27.14 -7.83
C GLN A 62 -66.68 28.32 -7.37
N THR A 63 -67.96 28.07 -7.10
CA THR A 63 -68.89 29.16 -6.79
C THR A 63 -68.78 29.55 -5.32
N ASP A 64 -68.88 28.62 -4.38
CA ASP A 64 -69.17 29.04 -3.00
C ASP A 64 -68.08 28.75 -1.97
N GLN A 65 -66.89 28.37 -2.45
CA GLN A 65 -65.67 28.88 -1.82
C GLN A 65 -65.65 30.42 -1.76
N ARG A 66 -66.41 31.13 -2.63
CA ARG A 66 -66.60 32.58 -2.52
C ARG A 66 -67.72 33.00 -1.56
N PHE A 67 -68.76 32.18 -1.39
CA PHE A 67 -69.94 32.48 -0.56
C PHE A 67 -69.80 32.01 0.89
N SER A 68 -69.10 30.89 1.13
CA SER A 68 -68.72 30.43 2.47
C SER A 68 -67.80 31.41 3.19
N ALA A 69 -66.89 32.08 2.46
CA ALA A 69 -66.09 33.18 3.01
C ALA A 69 -66.93 34.44 3.32
N HIS A 70 -68.06 34.63 2.62
CA HIS A 70 -68.95 35.78 2.82
C HIS A 70 -69.90 35.57 4.00
N ILE A 71 -70.61 34.44 4.07
CA ILE A 71 -71.67 34.21 5.07
C ILE A 71 -71.15 33.90 6.47
N GLN A 72 -69.97 33.29 6.65
CA GLN A 72 -69.37 33.19 8.00
C GLN A 72 -69.16 34.56 8.65
N THR A 73 -69.05 35.63 7.85
CA THR A 73 -69.01 37.01 8.34
C THR A 73 -70.42 37.57 8.62
N THR A 74 -71.44 37.10 7.92
CA THR A 74 -72.83 37.60 7.97
C THR A 74 -73.68 36.89 9.03
N GLU A 75 -73.54 35.58 9.22
CA GLU A 75 -74.29 34.83 10.24
C GLU A 75 -73.88 35.21 11.67
N GLN A 76 -72.62 35.63 11.86
CA GLN A 76 -72.18 36.22 13.12
C GLN A 76 -72.94 37.53 13.44
N LEU A 77 -73.44 38.26 12.42
CA LEU A 77 -74.26 39.46 12.55
C LEU A 77 -75.78 39.15 12.58
N ASP A 78 -76.24 38.12 11.87
CA ASP A 78 -77.66 37.73 11.86
C ASP A 78 -78.08 37.00 13.15
N TRP A 79 -77.18 36.28 13.84
CA TRP A 79 -77.45 35.74 15.18
C TRP A 79 -77.72 36.85 16.21
N GLU A 80 -76.98 37.96 16.12
CA GLU A 80 -77.21 39.16 16.94
C GLU A 80 -78.56 39.84 16.60
N ARG A 81 -78.98 39.77 15.34
CA ARG A 81 -80.23 40.35 14.83
C ARG A 81 -81.48 39.53 15.14
N TRP A 82 -81.40 38.20 15.04
CA TRP A 82 -82.52 37.28 15.33
C TRP A 82 -82.92 37.31 16.81
N ASN A 83 -81.93 37.34 17.71
CA ASN A 83 -82.17 37.43 19.15
C ASN A 83 -82.89 38.74 19.57
N TRP A 84 -82.73 39.81 18.77
CA TRP A 84 -83.43 41.08 18.96
C TRP A 84 -84.88 41.07 18.42
N ASN A 85 -85.12 40.42 17.28
CA ASN A 85 -86.45 40.34 16.66
C ASN A 85 -87.43 39.43 17.41
N GLU A 86 -86.95 38.33 18.02
CA GLU A 86 -87.87 37.40 18.70
C GLU A 86 -88.43 37.97 20.00
N LYS A 87 -87.64 38.82 20.67
CA LYS A 87 -88.07 39.62 21.81
C LYS A 87 -89.19 40.61 21.47
N MET A 88 -89.21 41.15 20.24
CA MET A 88 -90.23 42.11 19.78
C MET A 88 -91.53 41.46 19.30
N LYS A 89 -91.48 40.20 18.85
CA LYS A 89 -92.67 39.46 18.41
C LYS A 89 -93.55 39.04 19.57
N GLU A 90 -92.96 38.60 20.68
CA GLU A 90 -93.70 38.29 21.92
C GLU A 90 -94.48 39.52 22.43
N GLU A 91 -93.90 40.73 22.33
CA GLU A 91 -94.53 41.99 22.77
C GLU A 91 -95.68 42.46 21.84
N MET A 92 -95.63 42.19 20.54
CA MET A 92 -96.66 42.64 19.58
C MET A 92 -97.87 41.71 19.46
N GLU A 93 -97.70 40.39 19.67
CA GLU A 93 -98.80 39.41 19.66
C GLU A 93 -99.75 39.63 20.85
N GLU A 94 -99.23 40.11 21.99
CA GLU A 94 -100.02 40.61 23.14
C GLU A 94 -100.88 41.83 22.77
N SER A 95 -100.35 42.79 22.00
CA SER A 95 -101.07 44.01 21.61
C SER A 95 -102.20 43.76 20.60
N ARG A 96 -102.06 42.77 19.70
CA ARG A 96 -103.08 42.41 18.70
C ARG A 96 -104.31 41.72 19.31
N ASN A 97 -104.11 40.91 20.35
CA ASN A 97 -105.21 40.26 21.07
C ASN A 97 -106.07 41.24 21.90
N ALA A 98 -105.53 42.40 22.27
CA ALA A 98 -106.27 43.43 23.02
C ALA A 98 -107.24 44.24 22.13
N GLN A 99 -106.84 44.67 20.93
CA GLN A 99 -107.65 45.56 20.08
C GLN A 99 -108.81 44.87 19.33
N ALA A 100 -108.73 43.55 19.12
CA ALA A 100 -109.82 42.78 18.49
C ALA A 100 -111.12 42.77 19.32
N ARG A 101 -111.07 43.08 20.63
CA ARG A 101 -112.24 43.14 21.52
C ARG A 101 -113.05 44.44 21.39
N GLU A 102 -112.45 45.53 20.89
CA GLU A 102 -113.08 46.86 20.85
C GLU A 102 -113.95 47.11 19.60
N LYS A 103 -113.66 46.39 18.51
CA LYS A 103 -114.33 46.56 17.21
C LYS A 103 -115.81 46.10 17.17
N VAL A 104 -116.30 45.39 18.19
CA VAL A 104 -117.65 44.77 18.15
C VAL A 104 -118.74 45.67 18.75
N LEU A 105 -118.42 46.60 19.66
CA LEU A 105 -119.43 47.36 20.42
C LEU A 105 -119.99 48.61 19.71
N LEU A 106 -119.33 49.14 18.68
CA LEU A 106 -119.76 50.37 18.00
C LEU A 106 -120.64 50.14 16.76
N GLN A 107 -120.81 48.88 16.33
CA GLN A 107 -121.63 48.51 15.18
C GLN A 107 -123.14 48.47 15.49
N GLU A 108 -123.57 48.47 16.75
CA GLU A 108 -124.98 48.29 17.12
C GLU A 108 -125.78 49.60 17.28
N ARG A 109 -125.16 50.79 17.28
CA ARG A 109 -125.84 52.03 17.69
C ARG A 109 -126.68 52.73 16.60
N ASP A 110 -126.18 52.94 15.39
CA ASP A 110 -126.76 53.98 14.50
C ASP A 110 -127.56 53.43 13.29
N GLU A 111 -127.77 52.10 13.25
CA GLU A 111 -128.87 51.44 12.51
C GLU A 111 -130.26 52.02 12.91
N ALA A 112 -130.35 52.77 14.02
CA ALA A 112 -131.55 53.41 14.54
C ALA A 112 -132.00 54.73 13.83
N LEU A 113 -131.22 55.33 12.92
CA LEU A 113 -131.57 56.62 12.26
C LEU A 113 -132.08 56.49 10.81
N ARG A 114 -132.63 55.32 10.45
CA ARG A 114 -133.01 54.94 9.08
C ARG A 114 -134.32 55.51 8.49
N GLN A 115 -135.23 56.18 9.19
CA GLN A 115 -136.65 56.17 8.73
C GLN A 115 -137.37 57.51 8.47
N VAL A 116 -136.76 58.69 8.62
CA VAL A 116 -137.57 59.93 8.77
C VAL A 116 -137.79 60.83 7.52
N LEU A 117 -137.02 60.81 6.43
CA LEU A 117 -137.24 61.80 5.35
C LEU A 117 -137.10 61.27 3.90
N VAL A 118 -137.97 60.33 3.52
CA VAL A 118 -137.98 59.67 2.18
C VAL A 118 -138.97 60.26 1.16
N GLN A 119 -139.84 61.26 1.40
CA GLN A 119 -140.92 61.54 0.41
C GLN A 119 -141.30 62.98 0.01
N LYS A 120 -140.49 64.03 0.23
CA LYS A 120 -140.84 65.33 -0.40
C LYS A 120 -139.67 66.32 -0.52
N LYS A 121 -139.47 66.82 -1.75
CA LYS A 121 -138.49 67.82 -2.23
C LYS A 121 -137.12 67.31 -2.73
N ASP A 122 -137.07 66.09 -3.24
CA ASP A 122 -136.06 65.63 -4.22
C ASP A 122 -136.39 66.13 -5.64
N HIS A 123 -136.36 67.43 -5.90
CA HIS A 123 -136.23 67.85 -7.31
C HIS A 123 -135.31 69.05 -7.54
N ASP A 124 -135.52 70.23 -6.94
CA ASP A 124 -134.88 71.43 -7.51
C ASP A 124 -133.92 72.24 -6.62
N LEU A 125 -133.45 71.74 -5.47
CA LEU A 125 -132.54 72.52 -4.60
C LEU A 125 -131.24 71.80 -4.22
N LYS A 126 -131.15 70.49 -4.47
CA LYS A 126 -130.05 69.61 -4.03
C LYS A 126 -128.82 69.62 -4.95
N GLN A 127 -128.89 70.21 -6.14
CA GLN A 127 -127.76 70.16 -7.09
C GLN A 127 -126.83 71.38 -7.05
N CYS A 128 -127.26 72.51 -6.50
CA CYS A 128 -126.56 73.79 -6.69
C CYS A 128 -125.84 74.32 -5.43
N GLN A 129 -126.18 73.86 -4.22
CA GLN A 129 -125.64 74.42 -2.97
C GLN A 129 -124.59 73.52 -2.26
N GLU A 130 -124.49 72.23 -2.60
CA GLU A 130 -123.51 71.31 -1.98
C GLU A 130 -122.15 71.24 -2.71
N ARG A 131 -122.06 71.63 -3.99
CA ARG A 131 -120.77 71.64 -4.72
C ARG A 131 -119.85 72.81 -4.31
N THR A 132 -120.40 73.93 -3.87
CA THR A 132 -119.62 75.13 -3.55
C THR A 132 -119.05 75.11 -2.13
N ALA A 133 -119.77 74.58 -1.13
CA ALA A 133 -119.30 74.59 0.26
C ALA A 133 -118.29 73.47 0.60
N TRP A 134 -118.29 72.34 -0.13
CA TRP A 134 -117.36 71.23 0.12
C TRP A 134 -115.95 71.47 -0.47
N ALA A 135 -115.86 72.19 -1.59
CA ALA A 135 -114.57 72.49 -2.23
C ALA A 135 -113.72 73.49 -1.42
N GLU A 136 -114.35 74.46 -0.74
CA GLU A 136 -113.64 75.48 0.04
C GLU A 136 -113.05 74.91 1.34
N LYS A 137 -113.76 73.99 2.03
CA LYS A 137 -113.28 73.43 3.30
C LYS A 137 -112.16 72.39 3.14
N GLN A 138 -112.05 71.71 1.99
CA GLN A 138 -110.96 70.77 1.71
C GLN A 138 -109.65 71.49 1.31
N ARG A 139 -109.77 72.66 0.65
CA ARG A 139 -108.61 73.47 0.25
C ARG A 139 -107.82 74.01 1.44
N ASP A 140 -108.49 74.43 2.51
CA ASP A 140 -107.82 75.01 3.68
C ASP A 140 -107.14 73.96 4.57
N LYS A 141 -107.67 72.72 4.63
CA LYS A 141 -106.99 71.61 5.31
C LYS A 141 -105.76 71.09 4.56
N ALA A 142 -105.77 71.12 3.23
CA ALA A 142 -104.63 70.73 2.41
C ALA A 142 -103.47 71.73 2.53
N ASN A 143 -103.75 73.04 2.59
CA ASN A 143 -102.73 74.08 2.66
C ASN A 143 -101.95 74.11 3.98
N ASN A 144 -102.57 73.77 5.12
CA ASN A 144 -101.83 73.65 6.39
C ASN A 144 -100.92 72.42 6.42
N LYS A 145 -101.32 71.30 5.80
CA LYS A 145 -100.51 70.07 5.71
C LYS A 145 -99.27 70.24 4.84
N VAL A 146 -99.35 71.05 3.78
CA VAL A 146 -98.22 71.34 2.88
C VAL A 146 -97.15 72.19 3.58
N ARG A 147 -97.54 73.11 4.47
CA ARG A 147 -96.59 73.98 5.18
C ARG A 147 -95.75 73.23 6.22
N GLU A 148 -96.33 72.24 6.91
CA GLU A 148 -95.58 71.37 7.84
C GLU A 148 -94.62 70.43 7.11
N MET A 149 -95.05 69.80 6.01
CA MET A 149 -94.14 68.97 5.20
C MET A 149 -93.00 69.78 4.57
N GLN A 150 -93.19 71.07 4.33
CA GLN A 150 -92.14 71.95 3.82
C GLN A 150 -91.08 72.24 4.91
N GLN A 151 -91.48 72.34 6.18
CA GLN A 151 -90.57 72.56 7.30
C GLN A 151 -89.73 71.30 7.61
N GLU A 152 -90.34 70.10 7.55
CA GLU A 152 -89.60 68.82 7.66
C GLU A 152 -88.65 68.56 6.48
N LYS A 153 -89.02 68.99 5.27
CA LYS A 153 -88.15 68.87 4.08
C LYS A 153 -86.88 69.72 4.21
N ASP A 154 -86.98 70.91 4.80
CA ASP A 154 -85.82 71.81 4.96
C ASP A 154 -84.88 71.33 6.09
N GLU A 155 -85.41 70.73 7.15
CA GLU A 155 -84.60 70.06 8.19
C GLU A 155 -83.91 68.79 7.68
N ALA A 156 -84.61 67.97 6.87
CA ALA A 156 -84.03 66.79 6.23
C ALA A 156 -82.89 67.17 5.26
N ASN A 157 -83.06 68.26 4.49
CA ASN A 157 -82.02 68.76 3.58
C ASN A 157 -80.78 69.26 4.31
N ASN A 158 -80.93 69.86 5.50
CA ASN A 158 -79.77 70.26 6.31
C ASN A 158 -78.98 69.06 6.83
N LYS A 159 -79.65 67.99 7.30
CA LYS A 159 -78.99 66.74 7.73
C LYS A 159 -78.27 66.03 6.58
N VAL A 160 -78.85 66.02 5.38
CA VAL A 160 -78.20 65.47 4.18
C VAL A 160 -76.92 66.24 3.85
N ARG A 161 -76.92 67.58 4.01
CA ARG A 161 -75.74 68.41 3.76
C ARG A 161 -74.62 68.16 4.79
N GLU A 162 -74.95 67.95 6.05
CA GLU A 162 -73.98 67.60 7.10
C GLU A 162 -73.36 66.22 6.87
N MET A 163 -74.17 65.20 6.55
CA MET A 163 -73.66 63.87 6.19
C MET A 163 -72.80 63.90 4.92
N GLN A 164 -73.11 64.78 3.97
CA GLN A 164 -72.29 64.95 2.77
C GLN A 164 -70.93 65.58 3.09
N GLN A 165 -70.86 66.54 4.02
CA GLN A 165 -69.60 67.12 4.48
C GLN A 165 -68.73 66.11 5.23
N GLU A 166 -69.32 65.28 6.10
CA GLU A 166 -68.57 64.20 6.77
C GLU A 166 -68.06 63.14 5.79
N LYS A 167 -68.86 62.78 4.79
CA LYS A 167 -68.45 61.84 3.73
C LYS A 167 -67.27 62.38 2.93
N ASP A 168 -67.30 63.67 2.56
CA ASP A 168 -66.21 64.29 1.80
C ASP A 168 -64.93 64.43 2.63
N GLU A 169 -65.02 64.66 3.94
CA GLU A 169 -63.86 64.69 4.83
C GLU A 169 -63.27 63.30 5.07
N ALA A 170 -64.11 62.27 5.21
CA ALA A 170 -63.67 60.88 5.27
C ALA A 170 -62.97 60.45 3.97
N LEU A 171 -63.49 60.88 2.81
CA LEU A 171 -62.86 60.64 1.51
C LEU A 171 -61.47 61.30 1.41
N ARG A 172 -61.34 62.55 1.89
CA ARG A 172 -60.03 63.25 1.92
C ARG A 172 -59.02 62.52 2.79
N LYS A 173 -59.44 62.04 3.97
CA LYS A 173 -58.56 61.26 4.87
C LYS A 173 -58.14 59.94 4.22
N ALA A 174 -59.05 59.22 3.57
CA ALA A 174 -58.76 57.98 2.85
C ALA A 174 -57.75 58.17 1.70
N VAL A 175 -57.93 59.20 0.86
CA VAL A 175 -56.97 59.53 -0.22
C VAL A 175 -55.59 59.91 0.35
N SER A 176 -55.55 60.57 1.52
CA SER A 176 -54.28 60.87 2.19
C SER A 176 -53.56 59.61 2.69
N PHE A 177 -54.31 58.60 3.16
CA PHE A 177 -53.76 57.31 3.58
C PHE A 177 -53.31 56.47 2.39
N GLU A 178 -54.02 56.50 1.26
CA GLU A 178 -53.56 55.86 0.02
C GLU A 178 -52.28 56.49 -0.51
N LYS A 179 -52.18 57.83 -0.56
CA LYS A 179 -50.93 58.50 -0.92
C LYS A 179 -49.75 58.12 -0.01
N LYS A 180 -50.00 57.95 1.30
CA LYS A 180 -48.98 57.49 2.26
C LYS A 180 -48.60 56.02 2.01
N ARG A 181 -49.57 55.15 1.75
CA ARG A 181 -49.36 53.72 1.41
C ARG A 181 -48.54 53.58 0.12
N ASP A 182 -48.88 54.32 -0.91
CA ASP A 182 -48.18 54.28 -2.20
C ASP A 182 -46.75 54.81 -2.08
N LYS A 183 -46.52 55.82 -1.23
CA LYS A 183 -45.16 56.31 -0.93
C LYS A 183 -44.31 55.24 -0.24
N VAL A 184 -44.87 54.52 0.74
CA VAL A 184 -44.17 53.43 1.45
C VAL A 184 -43.92 52.24 0.53
N LEU A 185 -44.87 51.91 -0.35
CA LEU A 185 -44.69 50.82 -1.32
C LEU A 185 -43.62 51.14 -2.36
N ARG A 186 -43.53 52.39 -2.83
CA ARG A 186 -42.43 52.83 -3.71
C ARG A 186 -41.08 52.73 -3.01
N GLN A 187 -40.96 53.24 -1.78
CA GLN A 187 -39.72 53.10 -0.99
C GLN A 187 -39.30 51.65 -0.78
N ARG A 188 -40.25 50.75 -0.47
CA ARG A 188 -39.95 49.31 -0.31
C ARG A 188 -39.54 48.65 -1.63
N GLY A 189 -40.10 49.09 -2.76
CA GLY A 189 -39.69 48.65 -4.10
C GLY A 189 -38.26 49.08 -4.42
N ASP A 190 -37.93 50.35 -4.17
CA ASP A 190 -36.60 50.91 -4.36
C ASP A 190 -35.56 50.20 -3.45
N ASP A 191 -35.90 49.95 -2.18
CA ASP A 191 -35.05 49.22 -1.23
C ASP A 191 -34.80 47.76 -1.65
N LEU A 192 -35.82 47.09 -2.21
CA LEU A 192 -35.68 45.72 -2.73
C LEU A 192 -34.80 45.68 -3.99
N GLU A 193 -34.94 46.66 -4.88
CA GLU A 193 -34.09 46.77 -6.05
C GLU A 193 -32.63 47.06 -5.65
N GLN A 194 -32.42 47.94 -4.67
CA GLN A 194 -31.10 48.23 -4.12
C GLN A 194 -30.49 47.01 -3.42
N LYS A 195 -31.26 46.26 -2.63
CA LYS A 195 -30.83 44.97 -2.04
C LYS A 195 -30.46 43.95 -3.11
N ASN A 196 -31.24 43.80 -4.17
CA ASN A 196 -30.92 42.89 -5.27
C ASN A 196 -29.64 43.29 -6.01
N LYS A 197 -29.41 44.59 -6.23
CA LYS A 197 -28.15 45.09 -6.81
C LYS A 197 -26.95 44.82 -5.89
N ILE A 198 -27.12 44.90 -4.58
CA ILE A 198 -26.06 44.56 -3.60
C ILE A 198 -25.81 43.06 -3.60
N LEU A 199 -26.86 42.23 -3.54
CA LEU A 199 -26.73 40.77 -3.57
C LEU A 199 -26.04 40.26 -4.84
N LYS A 200 -26.36 40.85 -6.00
CA LYS A 200 -25.71 40.51 -7.26
C LYS A 200 -24.21 40.81 -7.22
N ARG A 201 -23.81 41.99 -6.73
CA ARG A 201 -22.40 42.35 -6.53
C ARG A 201 -21.69 41.42 -5.55
N LEU A 202 -22.30 41.13 -4.41
CA LEU A 202 -21.73 40.23 -3.41
C LEU A 202 -21.50 38.82 -3.98
N ASN A 203 -22.42 38.33 -4.80
CA ASN A 203 -22.32 37.03 -5.43
C ASN A 203 -21.25 36.99 -6.53
N ASP A 204 -21.07 38.07 -7.28
CA ASP A 204 -20.00 38.19 -8.28
C ASP A 204 -18.62 38.29 -7.58
N GLU A 205 -18.50 39.04 -6.48
CA GLU A 205 -17.30 39.09 -5.62
C GLU A 205 -16.97 37.72 -5.00
N LEU A 206 -17.98 36.95 -4.59
CA LEU A 206 -17.78 35.61 -4.03
C LEU A 206 -17.23 34.63 -5.08
N LYS A 207 -17.75 34.70 -6.31
CA LYS A 207 -17.23 33.91 -7.44
C LYS A 207 -15.79 34.26 -7.78
N GLU A 208 -15.45 35.55 -7.80
CA GLU A 208 -14.10 36.01 -8.07
C GLU A 208 -13.13 35.55 -6.98
N ARG A 209 -13.55 35.61 -5.71
CA ARG A 209 -12.77 35.08 -4.58
C ARG A 209 -12.57 33.57 -4.66
N ASP A 210 -13.59 32.80 -5.01
CA ASP A 210 -13.48 31.34 -5.16
C ASP A 210 -12.54 30.96 -6.32
N GLU A 211 -12.57 31.72 -7.42
CA GLU A 211 -11.64 31.54 -8.54
C GLU A 211 -10.20 31.88 -8.15
N LEU A 212 -9.99 32.97 -7.40
CA LEU A 212 -8.67 33.33 -6.87
C LEU A 212 -8.14 32.28 -5.88
N LEU A 213 -9.00 31.70 -5.04
CA LEU A 213 -8.62 30.61 -4.13
C LEU A 213 -8.20 29.36 -4.92
N ARG A 214 -8.95 28.99 -5.97
CA ARG A 214 -8.57 27.89 -6.86
C ARG A 214 -7.22 28.12 -7.54
N GLN A 215 -6.96 29.33 -8.02
CA GLN A 215 -5.68 29.67 -8.62
C GLN A 215 -4.55 29.63 -7.59
N ALA A 216 -4.79 30.12 -6.37
CA ALA A 216 -3.81 30.06 -5.29
C ALA A 216 -3.49 28.62 -4.87
N ASP A 217 -4.51 27.76 -4.77
CA ASP A 217 -4.34 26.33 -4.46
C ASP A 217 -3.58 25.60 -5.57
N SER A 218 -3.93 25.84 -6.85
CA SER A 218 -3.22 25.27 -7.99
C SER A 218 -1.75 25.72 -8.07
N LEU A 219 -1.47 27.00 -7.79
CA LEU A 219 -0.10 27.51 -7.70
C LEU A 219 0.68 26.89 -6.53
N ARG A 220 0.00 26.61 -5.42
CA ARG A 220 0.60 25.96 -4.25
C ARG A 220 0.94 24.50 -4.54
N GLU A 221 0.02 23.75 -5.16
CA GLU A 221 0.27 22.38 -5.60
C GLU A 221 1.44 22.33 -6.60
N GLY A 222 1.44 23.21 -7.61
CA GLY A 222 2.56 23.29 -8.56
C GLY A 222 3.89 23.65 -7.92
N LYS A 223 3.90 24.48 -6.87
CA LYS A 223 5.11 24.80 -6.09
C LYS A 223 5.58 23.59 -5.27
N ASP A 224 4.68 22.89 -4.62
CA ASP A 224 5.01 21.73 -3.78
C ASP A 224 5.52 20.57 -4.65
N GLU A 225 4.94 20.35 -5.84
CA GLU A 225 5.45 19.41 -6.84
C GLU A 225 6.84 19.80 -7.35
N ALA A 226 7.05 21.09 -7.68
CA ALA A 226 8.36 21.58 -8.11
C ALA A 226 9.43 21.44 -7.02
N LEU A 227 9.07 21.66 -5.74
CA LEU A 227 9.96 21.41 -4.61
C LEU A 227 10.29 19.92 -4.46
N GLY A 228 9.29 19.04 -4.59
CA GLY A 228 9.50 17.59 -4.56
C GLY A 228 10.43 17.10 -5.68
N GLN A 229 10.26 17.61 -6.89
CA GLN A 229 11.15 17.32 -8.02
C GLN A 229 12.56 17.86 -7.78
N ALA A 230 12.70 19.10 -7.30
CA ALA A 230 14.00 19.68 -6.99
C ALA A 230 14.75 18.90 -5.89
N ASP A 231 14.05 18.46 -4.84
CA ASP A 231 14.63 17.65 -3.78
C ASP A 231 15.05 16.26 -4.29
N SER A 232 14.25 15.64 -5.17
CA SER A 232 14.61 14.37 -5.80
C SER A 232 15.85 14.50 -6.68
N LEU A 233 15.88 15.52 -7.55
CA LEU A 233 17.04 15.82 -8.39
C LEU A 233 18.28 16.14 -7.56
N ARG A 234 18.12 16.84 -6.43
CA ARG A 234 19.22 17.14 -5.52
C ARG A 234 19.77 15.85 -4.90
N LYS A 235 18.91 14.95 -4.42
CA LYS A 235 19.31 13.65 -3.88
C LYS A 235 20.03 12.80 -4.93
N GLU A 236 19.49 12.73 -6.14
CA GLU A 236 20.10 12.00 -7.25
C GLU A 236 21.47 12.58 -7.62
N LYS A 237 21.58 13.91 -7.71
CA LYS A 237 22.84 14.60 -7.96
C LYS A 237 23.86 14.35 -6.85
N ASP A 238 23.45 14.44 -5.58
CA ASP A 238 24.35 14.25 -4.45
C ASP A 238 24.84 12.80 -4.36
N GLU A 239 23.99 11.81 -4.67
CA GLU A 239 24.37 10.39 -4.77
C GLU A 239 25.30 10.14 -5.97
N ALA A 240 25.01 10.70 -7.14
CA ALA A 240 25.90 10.60 -8.30
C ALA A 240 27.28 11.21 -8.00
N LEU A 241 27.32 12.40 -7.37
CA LEU A 241 28.57 13.03 -6.95
C LEU A 241 29.34 12.16 -5.95
N ARG A 242 28.65 11.53 -4.99
CA ARG A 242 29.25 10.59 -4.04
C ARG A 242 29.88 9.39 -4.76
N GLN A 243 29.22 8.84 -5.78
CA GLN A 243 29.77 7.72 -6.55
C GLN A 243 30.97 8.10 -7.41
N LEU A 244 31.04 9.37 -7.85
CA LEU A 244 32.19 9.93 -8.58
C LEU A 244 33.38 10.28 -7.67
N GLN A 245 33.18 10.43 -6.36
CA GLN A 245 34.27 10.65 -5.42
C GLN A 245 35.04 9.35 -5.15
N SER A 246 36.29 9.49 -4.71
CA SER A 246 37.02 8.36 -4.11
C SER A 246 36.23 7.83 -2.92
N SER A 247 36.30 6.52 -2.70
CA SER A 247 35.51 5.86 -1.65
C SER A 247 36.33 5.65 -0.38
N SER A 248 35.62 5.42 0.73
CA SER A 248 36.21 4.85 1.93
C SER A 248 36.56 3.37 1.72
N MET A 249 37.42 2.79 2.57
CA MET A 249 37.75 1.36 2.50
C MET A 249 36.51 0.47 2.65
N LEU A 250 35.60 0.85 3.54
CA LEU A 250 34.41 0.05 3.85
C LEU A 250 33.42 0.06 2.68
N GLU A 251 33.10 1.23 2.13
CA GLU A 251 32.24 1.35 0.95
C GLU A 251 32.85 0.64 -0.26
N PHE A 252 34.16 0.76 -0.45
CA PHE A 252 34.86 0.04 -1.52
C PHE A 252 34.69 -1.48 -1.40
N PHE A 253 34.87 -2.05 -0.20
CA PHE A 253 34.72 -3.49 0.03
C PHE A 253 33.29 -3.97 -0.19
N VAL A 254 32.32 -3.22 0.32
CA VAL A 254 30.90 -3.53 0.14
C VAL A 254 30.52 -3.43 -1.34
N GLN A 255 30.94 -2.36 -2.03
CA GLN A 255 30.65 -2.21 -3.45
C GLN A 255 31.30 -3.30 -4.31
N CYS A 256 32.55 -3.69 -4.00
CA CYS A 256 33.16 -4.86 -4.62
C CYS A 256 32.29 -6.11 -4.39
N GLN A 257 31.82 -6.36 -3.17
CA GLN A 257 30.96 -7.52 -2.93
C GLN A 257 29.66 -7.45 -3.74
N THR A 258 28.93 -6.33 -3.68
CA THR A 258 27.63 -6.15 -4.35
C THR A 258 27.73 -6.26 -5.87
N SER A 259 28.79 -5.69 -6.46
CA SER A 259 29.00 -5.73 -7.92
C SER A 259 29.52 -7.08 -8.42
N LEU A 260 30.20 -7.87 -7.57
CA LEU A 260 30.88 -9.10 -7.98
C LEU A 260 30.09 -10.38 -7.66
N SER A 261 29.31 -10.40 -6.56
CA SER A 261 28.68 -11.63 -6.07
C SER A 261 27.61 -12.18 -7.01
N SER A 262 26.88 -11.30 -7.71
CA SER A 262 25.83 -11.69 -8.67
C SER A 262 26.36 -12.39 -9.92
N LYS A 263 27.68 -12.37 -10.15
CA LYS A 263 28.33 -12.91 -11.35
C LYS A 263 28.84 -14.34 -11.19
N LEU A 264 28.91 -14.82 -9.96
CA LEU A 264 29.26 -16.20 -9.64
C LEU A 264 28.03 -17.09 -9.90
N ALA A 265 28.09 -17.93 -10.93
CA ALA A 265 27.01 -18.87 -11.19
C ALA A 265 27.12 -20.08 -10.26
N SER A 266 26.17 -20.23 -9.34
CA SER A 266 25.89 -21.52 -8.73
C SER A 266 25.06 -22.34 -9.72
N GLU A 267 25.68 -23.09 -10.63
CA GLU A 267 24.92 -24.07 -11.41
C GLU A 267 24.36 -25.15 -10.45
N PRO A 268 23.03 -25.28 -10.29
CA PRO A 268 22.46 -26.23 -9.33
C PRO A 268 22.64 -27.70 -9.73
N ASP A 269 22.87 -27.97 -11.01
CA ASP A 269 22.63 -29.29 -11.61
C ASP A 269 23.84 -29.97 -12.27
N SER A 270 25.05 -29.42 -12.16
CA SER A 270 26.23 -30.05 -12.78
C SER A 270 26.66 -31.35 -12.08
N CYS A 271 26.21 -31.62 -10.84
CA CYS A 271 26.35 -32.93 -10.20
C CYS A 271 25.63 -34.06 -10.97
N GLN A 272 24.67 -33.75 -11.84
CA GLN A 272 23.95 -34.75 -12.65
C GLN A 272 24.54 -34.95 -14.05
N ARG A 273 25.43 -34.05 -14.52
CA ARG A 273 26.02 -34.12 -15.86
C ARG A 273 27.27 -35.00 -15.85
N GLY A 274 27.03 -36.32 -15.82
CA GLY A 274 27.97 -37.37 -16.22
C GLY A 274 29.30 -37.43 -15.45
N SER A 275 29.42 -38.37 -14.51
CA SER A 275 30.69 -38.93 -13.98
C SER A 275 31.92 -38.01 -14.12
N ILE A 276 31.93 -36.83 -13.48
CA ILE A 276 33.15 -36.06 -13.30
C ILE A 276 34.00 -36.87 -12.33
N GLN A 277 34.83 -37.76 -12.86
CA GLN A 277 35.75 -38.56 -12.06
C GLN A 277 36.71 -37.61 -11.39
N ALA A 278 36.74 -37.61 -10.05
CA ALA A 278 37.80 -36.96 -9.30
C ALA A 278 39.13 -37.40 -9.91
N THR A 279 39.99 -36.43 -10.27
CA THR A 279 41.34 -36.73 -10.74
C THR A 279 41.96 -37.73 -9.78
N LYS A 280 42.51 -38.84 -10.30
CA LYS A 280 43.14 -39.86 -9.46
C LYS A 280 44.26 -39.21 -8.66
N MET A 281 43.99 -38.91 -7.40
CA MET A 281 44.98 -38.36 -6.49
C MET A 281 45.69 -39.52 -5.82
N THR A 282 46.84 -39.86 -6.37
CA THR A 282 47.72 -40.91 -5.87
C THR A 282 49.06 -40.32 -5.42
N ASP A 283 49.69 -40.95 -4.42
CA ASP A 283 51.00 -40.53 -3.87
C ASP A 283 51.06 -39.04 -3.43
N ARG A 284 49.99 -38.54 -2.78
CA ARG A 284 49.95 -37.18 -2.21
C ARG A 284 49.93 -37.21 -0.69
N PHE A 285 50.46 -36.18 -0.04
CA PHE A 285 50.27 -36.04 1.40
C PHE A 285 48.78 -35.89 1.71
N LYS A 286 48.31 -36.59 2.74
CA LYS A 286 46.92 -36.62 3.14
C LYS A 286 46.82 -36.31 4.65
N PRO A 287 45.87 -35.46 5.08
CA PRO A 287 45.63 -35.29 6.51
C PRO A 287 44.98 -36.56 7.10
N GLU A 288 45.28 -36.87 8.36
CA GLU A 288 44.63 -37.95 9.10
C GLU A 288 43.27 -37.47 9.65
N LYS A 289 43.22 -36.21 10.12
CA LYS A 289 42.05 -35.62 10.78
C LYS A 289 41.65 -34.29 10.14
N LEU A 290 40.39 -33.92 10.34
CA LEU A 290 39.85 -32.63 9.95
C LEU A 290 39.17 -31.98 11.15
N HIS A 291 39.61 -30.78 11.52
CA HIS A 291 39.05 -30.04 12.67
C HIS A 291 38.72 -28.60 12.31
N ARG A 292 37.81 -27.98 13.06
CA ARG A 292 37.51 -26.55 12.89
C ARG A 292 38.69 -25.71 13.35
N PHE A 293 39.05 -24.70 12.58
CA PHE A 293 40.05 -23.71 12.93
C PHE A 293 39.43 -22.65 13.84
N HIS A 294 39.32 -22.98 15.13
CA HIS A 294 38.85 -22.05 16.15
C HIS A 294 39.77 -20.83 16.26
N GLY A 295 39.20 -19.62 16.42
CA GLY A 295 39.97 -18.38 16.54
C GLY A 295 40.24 -17.65 15.22
N CYS A 296 40.10 -18.32 14.06
CA CYS A 296 40.43 -17.72 12.75
C CYS A 296 39.65 -16.43 12.47
N GLU A 297 38.34 -16.41 12.73
CA GLU A 297 37.52 -15.21 12.54
C GLU A 297 37.92 -14.11 13.52
N GLN A 298 38.11 -14.43 14.80
CA GLN A 298 38.49 -13.46 15.83
C GLN A 298 39.82 -12.78 15.49
N GLU A 299 40.78 -13.55 14.97
CA GLU A 299 42.08 -13.02 14.54
C GLU A 299 41.96 -12.15 13.29
N GLN A 300 41.20 -12.58 12.28
CA GLN A 300 40.92 -11.76 11.10
C GLN A 300 40.21 -10.46 11.48
N ARG A 301 39.25 -10.52 12.41
CA ARG A 301 38.51 -9.35 12.91
C ARG A 301 39.41 -8.38 13.65
N ALA A 302 40.31 -8.87 14.50
CA ALA A 302 41.31 -8.03 15.15
C ALA A 302 42.22 -7.32 14.12
N VAL A 303 42.59 -8.00 13.02
CA VAL A 303 43.32 -7.38 11.91
C VAL A 303 42.47 -6.33 11.17
N PHE A 304 41.19 -6.62 10.95
CA PHE A 304 40.26 -5.70 10.30
C PHE A 304 40.03 -4.42 11.12
N ASP A 305 39.89 -4.55 12.44
CA ASP A 305 39.75 -3.41 13.34
C ASP A 305 40.97 -2.48 13.29
N GLU A 306 42.18 -3.05 13.21
CA GLU A 306 43.40 -2.28 13.00
C GLU A 306 43.43 -1.60 11.61
N LEU A 307 42.92 -2.25 10.57
CA LEU A 307 42.76 -1.61 9.25
C LEU A 307 41.80 -0.42 9.30
N CYS A 308 40.66 -0.54 10.00
CA CYS A 308 39.72 0.56 10.17
C CYS A 308 40.33 1.77 10.91
N LYS A 309 41.31 1.55 11.80
CA LYS A 309 42.05 2.64 12.45
C LYS A 309 42.97 3.38 11.47
N VAL A 310 43.57 2.68 10.51
CA VAL A 310 44.43 3.28 9.48
C VAL A 310 43.62 3.93 8.36
N PHE A 311 42.49 3.33 8.01
CA PHE A 311 41.56 3.81 7.00
C PHE A 311 40.20 4.12 7.65
N PRO A 312 40.09 5.24 8.37
CA PRO A 312 38.82 5.65 8.95
C PRO A 312 37.82 6.01 7.84
N PRO A 313 36.50 5.97 8.11
CA PRO A 313 35.46 6.18 7.09
C PRO A 313 35.58 7.50 6.32
N GLU A 314 36.15 8.54 6.94
CA GLU A 314 36.34 9.86 6.32
C GLU A 314 37.51 9.89 5.32
N LEU A 315 38.38 8.87 5.32
CA LEU A 315 39.53 8.80 4.43
C LEU A 315 39.15 8.20 3.07
N LEU A 316 38.71 9.08 2.18
CA LEU A 316 38.25 8.78 0.83
C LEU A 316 39.41 8.59 -0.16
N VAL A 317 40.11 7.46 -0.07
CA VAL A 317 41.31 7.19 -0.88
C VAL A 317 41.18 5.99 -1.82
N PHE A 318 40.08 5.24 -1.78
CA PHE A 318 39.90 4.03 -2.59
C PHE A 318 39.22 4.34 -3.94
N THR A 319 39.16 3.33 -4.81
CA THR A 319 38.56 3.44 -6.14
C THR A 319 37.14 3.99 -6.05
N ARG A 320 36.79 4.91 -6.94
CA ARG A 320 35.45 5.50 -7.01
C ARG A 320 34.39 4.40 -7.16
N LEU A 321 33.25 4.55 -6.48
CA LEU A 321 32.21 3.52 -6.49
C LEU A 321 31.66 3.30 -7.91
N ILE A 322 31.49 4.37 -8.69
CA ILE A 322 31.03 4.26 -10.08
C ILE A 322 31.93 3.35 -10.92
N THR A 323 33.26 3.45 -10.76
CA THR A 323 34.21 2.60 -11.49
C THR A 323 34.08 1.13 -11.09
N VAL A 324 33.78 0.83 -9.82
CA VAL A 324 33.54 -0.56 -9.39
C VAL A 324 32.22 -1.09 -9.94
N ILE A 325 31.18 -0.25 -9.99
CA ILE A 325 29.87 -0.56 -10.57
C ILE A 325 30.02 -0.88 -12.06
N GLU A 326 30.64 0.01 -12.84
CA GLU A 326 30.88 -0.18 -14.28
C GLU A 326 31.67 -1.47 -14.56
N ILE A 327 32.71 -1.75 -13.76
CA ILE A 327 33.46 -3.01 -13.86
C ILE A 327 32.55 -4.21 -13.60
N GLY A 328 31.71 -4.15 -12.57
CA GLY A 328 30.74 -5.20 -12.27
C GLY A 328 29.75 -5.46 -13.40
N GLU A 329 29.26 -4.41 -14.06
CA GLU A 329 28.35 -4.51 -15.20
C GLU A 329 28.99 -5.20 -16.39
N MET A 330 30.29 -4.98 -16.64
CA MET A 330 31.04 -5.62 -17.72
C MET A 330 31.39 -7.09 -17.48
N ILE A 331 31.28 -7.59 -16.23
CA ILE A 331 31.59 -9.00 -15.94
C ILE A 331 30.43 -9.89 -16.41
N GLU A 332 30.73 -10.81 -17.31
CA GLU A 332 29.84 -11.89 -17.72
C GLU A 332 29.75 -12.99 -16.65
N THR A 333 28.70 -13.81 -16.74
CA THR A 333 28.47 -14.93 -15.83
C THR A 333 29.63 -15.94 -15.85
N ILE A 334 30.15 -16.27 -14.68
CA ILE A 334 31.32 -17.15 -14.53
C ILE A 334 30.87 -18.61 -14.47
N ALA A 335 31.03 -19.34 -15.59
CA ALA A 335 30.62 -20.74 -15.71
C ALA A 335 31.79 -21.74 -15.80
N SER A 336 33.05 -21.28 -15.78
CA SER A 336 34.22 -22.15 -15.91
C SER A 336 35.26 -21.90 -14.81
N GLU A 337 36.05 -22.93 -14.49
CA GLU A 337 37.16 -22.82 -13.51
C GLU A 337 38.18 -21.77 -13.94
N LYS A 338 38.49 -21.67 -15.24
CA LYS A 338 39.41 -20.63 -15.76
C LYS A 338 38.81 -19.23 -15.67
N GLY A 339 37.51 -19.09 -15.93
CA GLY A 339 36.79 -17.83 -15.73
C GLY A 339 36.81 -17.40 -14.26
N LEU A 340 36.63 -18.35 -13.33
CA LEU A 340 36.70 -18.10 -11.90
C LEU A 340 38.11 -17.65 -11.45
N GLU A 341 39.15 -18.31 -11.94
CA GLU A 341 40.55 -17.90 -11.69
C GLU A 341 40.80 -16.46 -12.14
N MET A 342 40.39 -16.12 -13.37
CA MET A 342 40.55 -14.78 -13.93
C MET A 342 39.76 -13.74 -13.13
N PHE A 343 38.53 -14.07 -12.72
CA PHE A 343 37.69 -13.19 -11.91
C PHE A 343 38.30 -12.91 -10.53
N LEU A 344 38.73 -13.95 -9.81
CA LEU A 344 39.36 -13.81 -8.50
C LEU A 344 40.59 -12.92 -8.58
N TRP A 345 41.45 -13.15 -9.57
CA TRP A 345 42.63 -12.33 -9.81
C TRP A 345 42.29 -10.86 -10.13
N ALA A 346 41.37 -10.65 -11.09
CA ALA A 346 41.06 -9.32 -11.61
C ALA A 346 40.28 -8.45 -10.61
N HIS A 347 39.46 -9.04 -9.74
CA HIS A 347 38.48 -8.29 -8.95
C HIS A 347 38.63 -8.47 -7.44
N VAL A 348 39.06 -9.64 -6.94
CA VAL A 348 39.29 -9.83 -5.51
C VAL A 348 40.74 -9.50 -5.16
N GLU A 349 41.70 -10.15 -5.82
CA GLU A 349 43.12 -9.96 -5.52
C GLU A 349 43.64 -8.59 -5.94
N ARG A 350 43.20 -8.05 -7.08
CA ARG A 350 43.55 -6.68 -7.49
C ARG A 350 43.05 -5.64 -6.50
N SER A 351 41.84 -5.82 -5.97
CA SER A 351 41.27 -4.95 -4.93
C SER A 351 42.04 -5.07 -3.62
N ALA A 352 42.40 -6.29 -3.21
CA ALA A 352 43.28 -6.51 -2.05
C ALA A 352 44.66 -5.85 -2.24
N ARG A 353 45.24 -5.93 -3.44
CA ARG A 353 46.52 -5.27 -3.78
C ARG A 353 46.45 -3.76 -3.61
N GLN A 354 45.32 -3.14 -3.97
CA GLN A 354 45.10 -1.72 -3.74
C GLN A 354 45.17 -1.39 -2.24
N VAL A 355 44.57 -2.22 -1.39
CA VAL A 355 44.62 -2.08 0.07
C VAL A 355 46.05 -2.20 0.57
N PHE A 356 46.79 -3.23 0.15
CA PHE A 356 48.18 -3.43 0.58
C PHE A 356 49.10 -2.28 0.18
N SER A 357 48.94 -1.75 -1.05
CA SER A 357 49.70 -0.60 -1.54
C SER A 357 49.43 0.67 -0.72
N LYS A 358 48.15 0.96 -0.45
CA LYS A 358 47.76 2.10 0.39
C LYS A 358 48.20 1.92 1.84
N LEU A 359 48.13 0.70 2.35
CA LEU A 359 48.54 0.36 3.72
C LEU A 359 50.04 0.59 3.91
N ALA A 360 50.86 0.18 2.93
CA ALA A 360 52.30 0.42 2.95
C ALA A 360 52.65 1.92 3.03
N SER A 361 51.78 2.79 2.52
CA SER A 361 51.96 4.25 2.57
C SER A 361 51.43 4.89 3.86
N ALA A 362 50.35 4.33 4.42
CA ALA A 362 49.62 4.89 5.56
C ALA A 362 50.10 4.36 6.93
N ASP A 363 50.50 3.09 7.02
CA ASP A 363 50.92 2.43 8.27
C ASP A 363 52.40 2.71 8.62
N LYS A 364 52.74 3.99 8.79
CA LYS A 364 54.12 4.44 9.07
C LYS A 364 54.68 3.90 10.39
N LYS A 365 53.80 3.56 11.33
CA LYS A 365 54.16 2.96 12.64
C LYS A 365 54.16 1.43 12.61
N SER A 366 53.76 0.83 11.48
CA SER A 366 53.66 -0.62 11.32
C SER A 366 52.78 -1.32 12.36
N THR A 367 51.69 -0.66 12.77
CA THR A 367 50.75 -1.13 13.79
C THR A 367 49.86 -2.24 13.26
N VAL A 368 49.39 -2.13 12.01
CA VAL A 368 48.58 -3.17 11.36
C VAL A 368 49.50 -4.27 10.88
N CYS A 369 50.61 -3.92 10.22
CA CYS A 369 51.68 -4.88 9.99
C CYS A 369 53.00 -4.15 9.73
N LYS A 370 54.10 -4.65 10.31
CA LYS A 370 55.45 -4.46 9.75
C LYS A 370 55.46 -5.17 8.40
N MET A 371 54.92 -4.52 7.37
CA MET A 371 55.03 -4.93 5.98
C MET A 371 56.52 -4.93 5.65
N TYR A 372 57.19 -6.07 5.79
CA TYR A 372 58.61 -6.16 5.48
C TYR A 372 58.89 -6.18 3.97
N GLY A 373 57.83 -6.27 3.17
CA GLY A 373 57.90 -6.47 1.74
C GLY A 373 56.57 -6.28 1.02
N GLU A 374 56.62 -6.27 -0.29
CA GLU A 374 55.46 -6.24 -1.18
C GLU A 374 54.77 -7.62 -1.18
N ILE A 375 53.44 -7.63 -1.17
CA ILE A 375 52.66 -8.88 -1.33
C ILE A 375 52.51 -9.16 -2.81
N THR A 376 53.06 -10.29 -3.25
CA THR A 376 53.01 -10.76 -4.64
C THR A 376 52.34 -12.13 -4.70
N VAL A 377 51.54 -12.33 -5.75
CA VAL A 377 50.88 -13.61 -6.02
C VAL A 377 51.53 -14.21 -7.25
N ILE A 378 52.04 -15.43 -7.12
CA ILE A 378 52.59 -16.19 -8.25
C ILE A 378 51.52 -17.17 -8.71
N HIS A 379 51.01 -16.97 -9.93
CA HIS A 379 50.03 -17.87 -10.55
C HIS A 379 50.75 -18.88 -11.44
N TYR A 380 50.38 -20.16 -11.32
CA TYR A 380 50.92 -21.19 -12.18
C TYR A 380 49.90 -21.55 -13.27
N ALA A 381 50.05 -20.95 -14.46
CA ALA A 381 49.14 -21.21 -15.57
C ALA A 381 49.03 -22.71 -15.88
N ARG A 382 47.80 -23.28 -15.81
CA ARG A 382 47.60 -24.71 -16.07
C ARG A 382 47.94 -25.11 -17.52
N ASN A 383 47.88 -24.19 -18.48
CA ASN A 383 48.55 -24.22 -19.78
C ASN A 383 48.82 -22.77 -20.20
N LEU A 384 50.06 -22.29 -20.11
CA LEU A 384 50.52 -21.23 -21.02
C LEU A 384 51.07 -21.98 -22.22
N ASP A 385 50.39 -21.85 -23.36
CA ASP A 385 51.03 -22.12 -24.65
C ASP A 385 52.29 -21.24 -24.74
N GLU A 386 53.36 -21.78 -25.31
CA GLU A 386 54.70 -21.17 -25.40
C GLU A 386 54.75 -19.93 -26.34
N SER A 387 53.66 -19.15 -26.48
CA SER A 387 53.53 -18.15 -27.54
C SER A 387 53.20 -16.73 -27.09
N ILE A 388 53.34 -16.39 -25.81
CA ILE A 388 53.34 -14.98 -25.38
C ILE A 388 54.54 -14.71 -24.49
N GLY A 389 55.62 -14.25 -25.12
CA GLY A 389 56.82 -13.77 -24.46
C GLY A 389 56.47 -12.68 -23.47
N MET A 390 56.55 -12.99 -22.17
CA MET A 390 56.67 -11.97 -21.15
C MET A 390 58.04 -11.32 -21.30
N THR A 391 58.00 -10.05 -21.68
CA THR A 391 59.07 -9.08 -21.57
C THR A 391 59.59 -9.04 -20.14
N GLY A 392 60.59 -9.87 -19.86
CA GLY A 392 61.65 -9.47 -18.96
C GLY A 392 62.59 -8.55 -19.74
N SER A 393 62.68 -7.29 -19.36
CA SER A 393 63.97 -6.62 -19.48
C SER A 393 64.22 -5.75 -18.25
N ALA A 394 65.21 -6.20 -17.49
CA ALA A 394 66.10 -5.28 -16.81
C ALA A 394 66.64 -4.30 -17.85
N GLY A 395 66.69 -3.01 -17.50
CA GLY A 395 67.16 -1.98 -18.40
C GLY A 395 68.62 -2.22 -18.79
N GLU A 396 68.86 -2.26 -20.09
CA GLU A 396 70.12 -1.88 -20.72
C GLU A 396 69.80 -1.17 -22.05
N VAL A 397 70.54 -0.09 -22.28
CA VAL A 397 70.37 0.96 -23.30
C VAL A 397 70.77 0.43 -24.70
N PRO A 398 70.16 0.91 -25.81
CA PRO A 398 70.28 0.27 -27.12
C PRO A 398 71.52 0.72 -27.89
N GLY A 399 72.19 -0.24 -28.54
CA GLY A 399 73.23 -0.04 -29.56
C GLY A 399 72.98 -0.95 -30.75
N ALA A 400 72.93 -0.34 -31.93
CA ALA A 400 72.51 -0.89 -33.22
C ALA A 400 73.47 -1.97 -33.78
N ALA A 401 72.90 -2.91 -34.56
CA ALA A 401 73.30 -3.25 -35.94
C ALA A 401 72.79 -4.64 -36.39
N THR A 402 71.85 -4.61 -37.33
CA THR A 402 71.79 -5.38 -38.60
C THR A 402 72.13 -6.89 -38.67
N THR A 403 71.09 -7.66 -39.07
CA THR A 403 71.04 -8.71 -40.10
C THR A 403 72.13 -9.80 -40.15
N SER A 404 71.70 -11.07 -40.03
CA SER A 404 71.91 -12.05 -41.12
C SER A 404 71.09 -13.34 -40.93
N THR A 405 70.46 -13.71 -42.03
CA THR A 405 69.73 -14.93 -42.41
C THR A 405 70.59 -16.19 -42.33
N GLN A 406 70.06 -17.31 -41.85
CA GLN A 406 69.89 -18.55 -42.64
C GLN A 406 69.31 -19.71 -41.85
N ALA A 407 68.29 -20.31 -42.45
CA ALA A 407 67.67 -21.58 -42.11
C ALA A 407 68.60 -22.75 -42.51
N GLN A 408 68.59 -23.82 -41.72
CA GLN A 408 68.87 -25.17 -42.21
C GLN A 408 67.84 -26.16 -41.65
N ASP A 409 67.28 -26.90 -42.57
CA ASP A 409 66.27 -27.95 -42.46
C ASP A 409 66.80 -29.25 -41.80
N PRO A 410 65.90 -30.17 -41.39
CA PRO A 410 66.11 -31.09 -40.28
C PRO A 410 66.73 -32.43 -40.68
N VAL A 411 67.57 -32.99 -39.80
CA VAL A 411 68.00 -34.39 -39.85
C VAL A 411 67.12 -35.22 -38.89
N PRO A 412 66.36 -36.22 -39.37
CA PRO A 412 65.52 -37.07 -38.53
C PRO A 412 66.34 -38.27 -38.04
N GLY A 413 66.52 -38.42 -36.72
CA GLY A 413 67.12 -39.65 -36.19
C GLY A 413 67.69 -39.63 -34.77
N SER A 414 66.92 -39.26 -33.75
CA SER A 414 66.94 -40.05 -32.51
C SER A 414 65.53 -40.05 -31.93
N ALA A 415 64.91 -41.23 -31.91
CA ALA A 415 63.72 -41.47 -31.15
C ALA A 415 64.11 -41.56 -29.67
N ASP A 416 64.47 -40.42 -29.07
CA ASP A 416 64.57 -40.33 -27.63
C ASP A 416 63.16 -40.35 -27.05
N ARG A 417 62.86 -41.48 -26.42
CA ARG A 417 61.68 -41.76 -25.60
C ARG A 417 61.14 -40.47 -24.99
N LYS A 418 59.97 -40.03 -25.48
CA LYS A 418 59.08 -39.12 -24.75
C LYS A 418 58.76 -39.80 -23.42
N THR A 419 59.56 -39.52 -22.41
CA THR A 419 59.20 -39.76 -21.01
C THR A 419 58.01 -38.85 -20.78
N LYS A 420 56.83 -39.47 -20.79
CA LYS A 420 55.57 -38.86 -20.39
C LYS A 420 55.73 -38.53 -18.91
N VAL A 421 56.31 -37.37 -18.59
CA VAL A 421 56.42 -36.90 -17.21
C VAL A 421 54.99 -36.82 -16.69
N GLU A 422 54.65 -37.69 -15.73
CA GLU A 422 53.37 -37.69 -15.02
C GLU A 422 53.09 -36.28 -14.51
N LYS A 423 52.09 -35.61 -15.09
CA LYS A 423 51.70 -34.23 -14.74
C LYS A 423 51.33 -34.07 -13.25
N ASP A 424 51.05 -35.16 -12.54
CA ASP A 424 50.58 -35.17 -11.15
C ASP A 424 51.67 -35.04 -10.07
N LYS A 425 52.95 -35.19 -10.40
CA LYS A 425 54.05 -35.09 -9.42
C LYS A 425 54.55 -33.67 -9.19
N VAL A 426 54.19 -32.72 -10.04
CA VAL A 426 54.72 -31.34 -10.03
C VAL A 426 54.02 -30.48 -8.98
N PHE A 427 54.80 -29.78 -8.14
CA PHE A 427 54.28 -28.77 -7.22
C PHE A 427 53.83 -27.54 -8.02
N LYS A 428 52.51 -27.40 -8.20
CA LYS A 428 51.89 -26.37 -9.05
C LYS A 428 50.52 -25.96 -8.49
N PRO A 429 50.47 -25.23 -7.36
CA PRO A 429 49.22 -24.66 -6.85
C PRO A 429 48.67 -23.60 -7.83
N ASP A 430 47.39 -23.28 -7.76
CA ASP A 430 46.80 -22.24 -8.62
C ASP A 430 47.32 -20.84 -8.30
N GLY A 431 47.62 -20.59 -7.02
CA GLY A 431 48.27 -19.37 -6.55
C GLY A 431 49.26 -19.61 -5.43
N LEU A 432 50.27 -18.76 -5.33
CA LEU A 432 51.24 -18.76 -4.24
C LEU A 432 51.43 -17.34 -3.70
N TYR A 433 51.00 -17.11 -2.47
CA TYR A 433 51.13 -15.82 -1.79
C TYR A 433 52.50 -15.67 -1.18
N VAL A 434 53.24 -14.66 -1.62
CA VAL A 434 54.61 -14.39 -1.21
C VAL A 434 54.75 -12.95 -0.75
N CYS A 435 55.49 -12.74 0.33
CA CYS A 435 55.93 -11.42 0.76
C CYS A 435 57.41 -11.23 0.37
N THR A 436 57.68 -10.25 -0.50
CA THR A 436 59.01 -9.98 -1.07
C THR A 436 59.61 -8.72 -0.46
N LYS A 437 60.71 -8.85 0.28
CA LYS A 437 61.39 -7.70 0.90
C LYS A 437 62.20 -6.91 -0.14
N PRO A 438 62.03 -5.57 -0.26
CA PRO A 438 62.87 -4.75 -1.13
C PRO A 438 64.29 -4.59 -0.53
N GLY A 439 65.32 -4.89 -1.31
CA GLY A 439 66.74 -4.70 -0.96
C GLY A 439 67.68 -5.17 -2.08
N LYS A 440 68.85 -4.54 -2.23
CA LYS A 440 69.88 -4.92 -3.23
C LYS A 440 70.48 -6.29 -2.86
N GLY A 441 70.05 -7.34 -3.55
CA GLY A 441 70.41 -8.76 -3.35
C GLY A 441 69.17 -9.64 -3.48
N ARG A 442 69.30 -10.98 -3.60
CA ARG A 442 68.14 -11.90 -3.57
C ARG A 442 67.42 -11.76 -2.21
N GLY A 443 66.46 -10.85 -2.11
CA GLY A 443 65.61 -10.69 -0.95
C GLY A 443 64.97 -12.04 -0.60
N ARG A 444 64.98 -12.41 0.68
CA ARG A 444 64.33 -13.65 1.14
C ARG A 444 62.82 -13.48 0.95
N ASN A 445 62.28 -14.04 -0.12
CA ASN A 445 60.84 -14.23 -0.31
C ASN A 445 60.30 -15.10 0.81
N ILE A 446 59.31 -14.58 1.55
CA ILE A 446 58.60 -15.34 2.59
C ILE A 446 57.33 -15.88 1.96
N LEU A 447 57.22 -17.21 1.87
CA LEU A 447 55.97 -17.85 1.48
C LEU A 447 54.93 -17.68 2.59
N LEU A 448 53.77 -17.14 2.27
CA LEU A 448 52.63 -17.03 3.18
C LEU A 448 51.76 -18.29 3.11
N PHE A 449 51.22 -18.60 1.93
CA PHE A 449 50.37 -19.77 1.70
C PHE A 449 50.14 -20.09 0.21
N PRO A 450 49.90 -21.37 -0.15
CA PRO A 450 49.34 -21.74 -1.45
C PRO A 450 47.81 -21.54 -1.49
N VAL A 451 47.29 -21.36 -2.71
CA VAL A 451 45.87 -21.23 -3.02
C VAL A 451 45.47 -22.32 -4.02
N GLU A 452 44.34 -22.96 -3.76
CA GLU A 452 43.66 -23.85 -4.72
C GLU A 452 42.31 -23.25 -5.08
N ILE A 453 41.99 -23.22 -6.37
CA ILE A 453 40.72 -22.75 -6.90
C ILE A 453 39.98 -23.96 -7.46
N LYS A 454 38.71 -24.12 -7.08
CA LYS A 454 37.84 -25.14 -7.64
C LYS A 454 36.56 -24.52 -8.16
N PRO A 455 35.95 -25.08 -9.21
CA PRO A 455 34.66 -24.61 -9.67
C PRO A 455 33.58 -24.86 -8.61
N GLY A 456 32.53 -24.04 -8.60
CA GLY A 456 31.46 -24.08 -7.60
C GLY A 456 30.84 -25.46 -7.40
N TYR A 457 30.72 -26.24 -8.47
CA TYR A 457 30.18 -27.61 -8.41
C TYR A 457 31.05 -28.63 -7.67
N ALA A 458 32.36 -28.40 -7.60
CA ALA A 458 33.27 -29.35 -6.95
C ALA A 458 33.34 -29.15 -5.44
N VAL A 459 33.07 -27.92 -4.96
CA VAL A 459 33.12 -27.51 -3.56
C VAL A 459 31.93 -26.58 -3.28
N THR A 460 30.72 -27.15 -3.30
CA THR A 460 29.48 -26.39 -3.12
C THR A 460 29.24 -26.02 -1.65
N ARG A 461 28.42 -24.99 -1.41
CA ARG A 461 27.93 -24.61 -0.07
C ARG A 461 27.27 -25.78 0.67
N GLN A 462 26.47 -26.57 -0.05
CA GLN A 462 25.80 -27.75 0.50
C GLN A 462 26.81 -28.80 0.99
N LEU A 463 27.85 -29.08 0.20
CA LEU A 463 28.90 -30.03 0.60
C LEU A 463 29.71 -29.50 1.78
N ILE A 464 29.95 -28.19 1.84
CA ILE A 464 30.66 -27.56 2.96
C ILE A 464 29.81 -27.57 4.24
N ALA A 465 28.50 -27.36 4.16
CA ALA A 465 27.60 -27.50 5.30
C ALA A 465 27.59 -28.93 5.87
N LEU A 466 27.90 -29.93 5.04
CA LEU A 466 28.05 -31.33 5.45
C LEU A 466 29.43 -31.64 6.06
N LEU A 467 30.43 -30.75 5.95
CA LEU A 467 31.74 -30.94 6.60
C LEU A 467 31.60 -30.91 8.11
N LYS A 468 31.97 -32.00 8.74
CA LYS A 468 32.03 -32.14 10.20
C LYS A 468 33.46 -32.40 10.63
N ALA A 469 33.80 -31.94 11.84
CA ALA A 469 35.02 -32.37 12.48
C ALA A 469 35.03 -33.90 12.56
N THR A 470 36.15 -34.51 12.20
CA THR A 470 36.29 -35.96 12.13
C THR A 470 37.72 -36.36 12.44
N ASP A 471 37.86 -37.41 13.25
CA ASP A 471 39.14 -38.05 13.54
C ASP A 471 39.67 -38.89 12.38
N THR A 472 38.87 -39.10 11.33
CA THR A 472 39.26 -39.81 10.11
C THR A 472 38.88 -39.05 8.84
N PHE A 473 39.88 -38.63 8.08
CA PHE A 473 39.70 -37.90 6.82
C PHE A 473 39.33 -38.81 5.64
N GLY A 474 38.24 -38.47 4.95
CA GLY A 474 37.83 -39.12 3.70
C GLY A 474 37.33 -40.56 3.85
N THR A 475 37.02 -41.03 5.06
CA THR A 475 36.44 -42.37 5.27
C THR A 475 34.92 -42.29 5.31
N ALA A 476 34.23 -43.02 4.42
CA ALA A 476 32.80 -43.26 4.56
C ALA A 476 32.53 -44.14 5.79
N LYS A 477 31.45 -43.86 6.54
CA LYS A 477 31.00 -44.77 7.61
C LYS A 477 30.64 -46.11 6.99
N LEU A 478 31.07 -47.21 7.62
CA LEU A 478 30.80 -48.57 7.14
C LEU A 478 29.28 -48.76 6.94
N GLY A 479 28.86 -49.04 5.70
CA GLY A 479 27.45 -49.25 5.33
C GLY A 479 26.70 -48.03 4.77
N GLN A 480 27.31 -46.84 4.68
CA GLN A 480 26.71 -45.68 4.00
C GLN A 480 27.45 -45.37 2.69
N ALA A 481 26.69 -45.23 1.60
CA ALA A 481 27.24 -44.69 0.36
C ALA A 481 27.74 -43.25 0.60
N PRO A 482 28.93 -42.85 0.08
CA PRO A 482 29.38 -41.48 0.18
C PRO A 482 28.36 -40.55 -0.49
N GLN A 483 28.01 -39.44 0.17
CA GLN A 483 27.15 -38.43 -0.44
C GLN A 483 27.75 -37.97 -1.78
N PRO A 484 26.94 -37.85 -2.87
CA PRO A 484 27.42 -37.38 -4.16
C PRO A 484 28.20 -36.08 -4.02
N GLY A 485 29.40 -36.01 -4.60
CA GLY A 485 30.26 -34.82 -4.54
C GLY A 485 31.24 -34.72 -3.36
N MET A 486 31.04 -35.46 -2.25
CA MET A 486 31.97 -35.39 -1.09
C MET A 486 33.40 -35.82 -1.44
N ASN A 487 33.57 -36.74 -2.38
CA ASN A 487 34.89 -37.15 -2.85
C ASN A 487 35.63 -36.02 -3.59
N LEU A 488 34.91 -35.13 -4.28
CA LEU A 488 35.53 -33.97 -4.95
C LEU A 488 36.06 -32.98 -3.91
N LEU A 489 35.27 -32.73 -2.86
CA LEU A 489 35.68 -31.89 -1.74
C LEU A 489 36.87 -32.45 -0.97
N TYR A 490 36.85 -33.74 -0.58
CA TYR A 490 38.01 -34.36 0.07
C TYR A 490 39.23 -34.41 -0.85
N GLY A 491 39.04 -34.56 -2.16
CA GLY A 491 40.12 -34.42 -3.14
C GLY A 491 40.72 -33.02 -3.12
N ALA A 492 39.90 -31.98 -3.20
CA ALA A 492 40.36 -30.59 -3.14
C ALA A 492 41.12 -30.29 -1.83
N LEU A 493 40.61 -30.76 -0.68
CA LEU A 493 41.27 -30.62 0.63
C LEU A 493 42.59 -31.39 0.71
N MET A 494 42.65 -32.60 0.14
CA MET A 494 43.89 -33.37 0.09
C MET A 494 44.93 -32.70 -0.81
N GLN A 495 44.49 -32.10 -1.93
CA GLN A 495 45.37 -31.40 -2.85
C GLN A 495 46.00 -30.15 -2.22
N ILE A 496 45.20 -29.28 -1.61
CA ILE A 496 45.74 -28.09 -0.94
C ILE A 496 46.61 -28.46 0.27
N TYR A 497 46.27 -29.53 1.01
CA TYR A 497 47.12 -30.06 2.08
C TYR A 497 48.49 -30.54 1.55
N ASP A 498 48.51 -31.26 0.43
CA ASP A 498 49.76 -31.66 -0.24
C ASP A 498 50.62 -30.45 -0.60
N TYR A 499 50.01 -29.36 -1.09
CA TYR A 499 50.74 -28.12 -1.35
C TYR A 499 51.24 -27.44 -0.08
N MET A 500 50.43 -27.36 0.98
CA MET A 500 50.86 -26.78 2.26
C MET A 500 52.05 -27.56 2.85
N VAL A 501 52.00 -28.88 2.84
CA VAL A 501 53.07 -29.75 3.33
C VAL A 501 54.34 -29.65 2.49
N ARG A 502 54.23 -29.71 1.15
CA ARG A 502 55.39 -29.59 0.25
C ARG A 502 56.09 -28.24 0.39
N SER A 503 55.30 -27.18 0.55
CA SER A 503 55.78 -25.81 0.69
C SER A 503 56.14 -25.40 2.12
N LEU A 504 55.92 -26.29 3.10
CA LEU A 504 56.14 -26.05 4.54
C LEU A 504 55.32 -24.87 5.08
N SER A 505 54.20 -24.57 4.43
CA SER A 505 53.28 -23.51 4.83
C SER A 505 52.44 -23.95 6.03
N SER A 506 52.21 -23.04 6.97
CA SER A 506 51.19 -23.23 8.01
C SER A 506 49.79 -22.96 7.50
N TYR A 507 49.64 -22.10 6.50
CA TYR A 507 48.36 -21.61 6.04
C TYR A 507 48.09 -22.04 4.59
N GLY A 508 46.82 -22.12 4.23
CA GLY A 508 46.36 -22.44 2.88
C GLY A 508 44.99 -21.83 2.66
N MET A 509 44.59 -21.71 1.39
CA MET A 509 43.26 -21.24 1.05
C MET A 509 42.70 -22.08 -0.10
N LEU A 510 41.46 -22.52 0.06
CA LEU A 510 40.68 -23.18 -0.99
C LEU A 510 39.44 -22.33 -1.26
N THR A 511 39.17 -21.96 -2.51
CA THR A 511 38.02 -21.10 -2.83
C THR A 511 37.30 -21.50 -4.10
N THR A 512 36.00 -21.23 -4.10
CA THR A 512 35.11 -21.30 -5.28
C THR A 512 34.61 -19.93 -5.73
N GLY A 513 35.13 -18.84 -5.15
CA GLY A 513 34.57 -17.50 -5.28
C GLY A 513 33.37 -17.26 -4.36
N GLU A 514 32.43 -18.20 -4.32
CA GLU A 514 31.25 -18.11 -3.44
C GLU A 514 31.55 -18.46 -1.98
N VAL A 515 32.58 -19.29 -1.78
CA VAL A 515 33.05 -19.72 -0.46
C VAL A 515 34.56 -19.67 -0.43
N ILE A 516 35.09 -19.29 0.73
CA ILE A 516 36.53 -19.28 1.03
C ILE A 516 36.75 -20.17 2.24
N MET A 517 37.59 -21.20 2.08
CA MET A 517 38.06 -22.03 3.16
C MET A 517 39.48 -21.63 3.53
N PHE A 518 39.65 -21.09 4.74
CA PHE A 518 40.94 -20.79 5.33
C PHE A 518 41.45 -22.01 6.09
N LEU A 519 42.67 -22.44 5.76
CA LEU A 519 43.24 -23.70 6.21
C LEU A 519 44.48 -23.46 7.06
N TYR A 520 44.70 -24.33 8.04
CA TYR A 520 45.84 -24.27 8.94
C TYR A 520 46.41 -25.66 9.28
N ILE A 521 47.74 -25.74 9.36
CA ILE A 521 48.52 -26.87 9.88
C ILE A 521 49.33 -26.38 11.07
N ASP A 522 49.12 -27.02 12.23
CA ASP A 522 49.97 -26.84 13.40
C ASP A 522 51.20 -27.75 13.29
N TRP A 523 52.31 -27.19 12.81
CA TRP A 523 53.58 -27.89 12.70
C TRP A 523 54.25 -28.22 14.04
N SER A 524 53.79 -27.62 15.14
CA SER A 524 54.38 -27.79 16.47
C SER A 524 53.76 -28.96 17.24
N SER A 525 52.45 -29.14 17.15
CA SER A 525 51.72 -30.14 17.94
C SER A 525 51.13 -31.26 17.09
N ASP A 526 50.40 -30.92 16.01
CA ASP A 526 49.65 -31.88 15.22
C ASP A 526 49.61 -31.52 13.73
N ALA A 527 50.69 -31.89 13.04
CA ALA A 527 50.82 -31.67 11.60
C ALA A 527 49.96 -32.62 10.75
N LYS A 528 49.34 -33.63 11.36
CA LYS A 528 48.47 -34.62 10.68
C LYS A 528 47.02 -34.14 10.61
N THR A 529 46.67 -33.10 11.35
CA THR A 529 45.36 -32.48 11.34
C THR A 529 45.33 -31.30 10.37
N LEU A 530 44.32 -31.28 9.49
CA LEU A 530 43.98 -30.09 8.72
C LEU A 530 42.88 -29.32 9.46
N TYR A 531 43.21 -28.10 9.89
CA TYR A 531 42.23 -27.19 10.48
C TYR A 531 41.58 -26.35 9.38
N TYR A 532 40.25 -26.15 9.44
CA TYR A 532 39.51 -25.35 8.46
C TYR A 532 38.55 -24.34 9.10
N HIS A 533 38.47 -23.15 8.52
CA HIS A 533 37.43 -22.15 8.77
C HIS A 533 36.76 -21.80 7.44
N VAL A 534 35.44 -21.69 7.45
CA VAL A 534 34.64 -21.39 6.25
C VAL A 534 34.12 -19.96 6.35
N ALA A 535 34.44 -19.15 5.36
CA ALA A 535 33.88 -17.83 5.16
C ALA A 535 32.99 -17.84 3.91
N ILE A 536 31.77 -17.35 4.03
CA ILE A 536 30.83 -17.17 2.93
C ILE A 536 30.66 -15.67 2.71
N PRO A 537 31.32 -15.08 1.69
CA PRO A 537 31.27 -13.65 1.48
C PRO A 537 29.84 -13.10 1.34
N GLY A 538 29.56 -12.04 2.08
CA GLY A 538 28.27 -11.34 2.05
C GLY A 538 27.15 -11.95 2.90
N GLU A 539 27.32 -13.14 3.50
CA GLU A 539 26.32 -13.72 4.39
C GLU A 539 26.55 -13.37 5.87
N PRO A 540 25.50 -12.97 6.61
CA PRO A 540 25.60 -12.75 8.05
C PRO A 540 25.99 -14.05 8.77
N ALA A 541 26.66 -13.97 9.92
CA ALA A 541 26.96 -15.17 10.69
C ALA A 541 25.67 -15.79 11.20
N ASP A 542 25.64 -17.14 11.25
CA ASP A 542 24.51 -17.99 11.66
C ASP A 542 23.84 -17.56 12.98
N ASP A 543 24.51 -16.76 13.83
CA ASP A 543 24.05 -16.36 15.17
C ASP A 543 23.84 -14.84 15.38
N THR A 544 23.83 -14.01 14.32
CA THR A 544 23.70 -12.54 14.49
C THR A 544 22.38 -12.00 13.94
N THR A 545 21.42 -11.78 14.84
CA THR A 545 20.27 -10.86 14.73
C THR A 545 20.71 -9.37 14.68
N GLY A 546 21.85 -9.09 14.05
CA GLY A 546 22.38 -7.74 13.89
C GLY A 546 21.64 -6.98 12.79
N ALA A 547 21.44 -5.68 13.00
CA ALA A 547 20.75 -4.81 12.05
C ALA A 547 21.33 -4.96 10.62
N PRO A 548 20.49 -5.07 9.56
CA PRO A 548 20.92 -5.31 8.18
C PRO A 548 21.90 -4.28 7.56
N ASN A 549 22.32 -3.25 8.29
CA ASN A 549 22.97 -2.04 7.77
C ASN A 549 24.31 -1.69 8.45
N ASP A 550 24.96 -2.59 9.19
CA ASP A 550 26.33 -2.29 9.66
C ASP A 550 27.33 -2.40 8.49
N LEU A 551 27.69 -1.25 7.92
CA LEU A 551 28.67 -1.12 6.84
C LEU A 551 30.02 -1.78 7.18
N LYS A 552 30.44 -1.72 8.45
CA LYS A 552 31.70 -2.31 8.90
C LYS A 552 31.63 -3.83 8.86
N GLU A 553 30.54 -4.41 9.34
CA GLU A 553 30.31 -5.86 9.29
C GLU A 553 30.20 -6.35 7.84
N ALA A 554 29.45 -5.65 7.00
CA ALA A 554 29.32 -5.97 5.58
C ALA A 554 30.68 -5.93 4.86
N ALA A 555 31.52 -4.92 5.16
CA ALA A 555 32.87 -4.81 4.61
C ALA A 555 33.79 -5.93 5.10
N PHE A 556 33.76 -6.29 6.40
CA PHE A 556 34.53 -7.40 6.95
C PHE A 556 34.16 -8.73 6.28
N ARG A 557 32.86 -8.95 6.05
CA ARG A 557 32.32 -10.16 5.40
C ARG A 557 32.44 -10.17 3.89
N SER A 558 32.84 -9.08 3.25
CA SER A 558 33.11 -9.07 1.81
C SER A 558 34.24 -10.04 1.47
N ALA A 559 34.25 -10.53 0.22
CA ALA A 559 35.33 -11.40 -0.26
C ALA A 559 36.69 -10.71 -0.12
N VAL A 560 36.78 -9.42 -0.46
CA VAL A 560 37.99 -8.60 -0.33
C VAL A 560 38.40 -8.45 1.14
N GLY A 561 37.45 -8.19 2.05
CA GLY A 561 37.69 -8.05 3.49
C GLY A 561 38.29 -9.30 4.12
N GLN A 562 37.67 -10.45 3.88
CA GLN A 562 38.17 -11.76 4.32
C GLN A 562 39.56 -12.04 3.73
N TYR A 563 39.75 -11.76 2.43
CA TYR A 563 41.03 -11.96 1.76
C TYR A 563 42.16 -11.15 2.37
N VAL A 564 41.95 -9.84 2.51
CA VAL A 564 42.94 -8.89 3.02
C VAL A 564 43.31 -9.24 4.45
N THR A 565 42.33 -9.50 5.30
CA THR A 565 42.55 -9.79 6.72
C THR A 565 43.30 -11.11 6.91
N PHE A 566 42.95 -12.15 6.16
CA PHE A 566 43.69 -13.42 6.18
C PHE A 566 45.15 -13.25 5.72
N VAL A 567 45.40 -12.55 4.61
CA VAL A 567 46.77 -12.30 4.12
C VAL A 567 47.61 -11.55 5.18
N LEU A 568 47.06 -10.50 5.77
CA LEU A 568 47.76 -9.74 6.81
C LEU A 568 47.97 -10.56 8.09
N MET A 569 46.98 -11.37 8.49
CA MET A 569 47.07 -12.29 9.63
C MET A 569 48.20 -13.31 9.44
N THR A 570 48.24 -13.98 8.29
CA THR A 570 49.29 -14.98 7.99
C THR A 570 50.67 -14.35 7.95
N MET A 571 50.80 -13.15 7.38
CA MET A 571 52.07 -12.40 7.38
C MET A 571 52.54 -11.99 8.79
N LYS A 572 51.63 -11.73 9.73
CA LYS A 572 52.01 -11.52 11.15
C LYS A 572 52.60 -12.79 11.78
N LYS A 573 52.07 -13.96 11.42
CA LYS A 573 52.39 -15.24 12.06
C LYS A 573 53.52 -16.02 11.40
N CYS A 574 53.77 -15.82 10.10
CA CYS A 574 54.89 -16.46 9.38
C CYS A 574 56.27 -15.85 9.72
N ARG A 575 56.39 -15.05 10.79
CA ARG A 575 57.61 -14.34 11.19
C ARG A 575 58.67 -15.25 11.83
N ASP A 576 58.26 -16.36 12.47
CA ASP A 576 59.12 -17.21 13.31
C ASP A 576 59.05 -18.69 12.88
N MET A 577 59.52 -18.99 11.67
CA MET A 577 59.40 -20.32 11.08
C MET A 577 60.72 -21.09 11.21
N ASP A 578 60.80 -22.09 12.10
CA ASP A 578 61.89 -23.08 12.04
C ASP A 578 61.64 -24.04 10.87
N ARG A 579 62.22 -23.69 9.72
CA ARG A 579 62.15 -24.49 8.51
C ARG A 579 62.71 -25.90 8.72
N LYS A 580 63.76 -26.08 9.54
CA LYS A 580 64.37 -27.39 9.77
C LYS A 580 63.43 -28.29 10.56
N GLN A 581 62.76 -27.73 11.58
CA GLN A 581 61.74 -28.45 12.34
C GLN A 581 60.62 -28.96 11.41
N ARG A 582 60.09 -28.10 10.54
CA ARG A 582 59.03 -28.46 9.59
C ARG A 582 59.47 -29.52 8.58
N GLU A 583 60.69 -29.43 8.07
CA GLU A 583 61.26 -30.45 7.18
C GLU A 583 61.35 -31.82 7.87
N GLY A 584 61.74 -31.84 9.15
CA GLY A 584 61.77 -33.05 9.97
C GLY A 584 60.39 -33.65 10.26
N VAL A 585 59.38 -32.80 10.51
CA VAL A 585 57.99 -33.24 10.68
C VAL A 585 57.42 -33.77 9.36
N ARG A 586 57.64 -33.08 8.25
CA ARG A 586 57.20 -33.50 6.91
C ARG A 586 57.69 -34.90 6.54
N ALA A 587 58.94 -35.23 6.88
CA ALA A 587 59.51 -36.54 6.58
C ALA A 587 58.76 -37.70 7.27
N LYS A 588 57.99 -37.43 8.32
CA LYS A 588 57.17 -38.40 9.07
C LYS A 588 55.72 -38.47 8.61
N LEU A 589 55.28 -37.54 7.75
CA LEU A 589 53.94 -37.53 7.21
C LEU A 589 53.79 -38.59 6.12
N THR A 590 52.63 -39.24 6.10
CA THR A 590 52.33 -40.28 5.14
C THR A 590 51.74 -39.69 3.86
N LYS A 591 52.09 -40.33 2.75
CA LYS A 591 51.40 -40.15 1.48
C LYS A 591 50.40 -41.27 1.28
N GLY A 592 49.34 -41.00 0.54
CA GLY A 592 48.36 -42.01 0.21
C GLY A 592 47.45 -41.60 -0.93
N ASP A 593 46.48 -42.47 -1.21
CA ASP A 593 45.47 -42.28 -2.23
C ASP A 593 44.15 -41.86 -1.58
N LEU A 594 43.36 -41.03 -2.28
CA LEU A 594 42.07 -40.57 -1.76
C LEU A 594 41.06 -41.73 -1.61
N LEU A 595 41.13 -42.70 -2.52
CA LEU A 595 40.32 -43.91 -2.54
C LEU A 595 41.24 -45.11 -2.39
N ALA A 596 41.47 -45.55 -1.15
CA ALA A 596 42.09 -46.85 -0.92
C ALA A 596 41.17 -47.91 -1.54
N THR A 597 41.65 -48.62 -2.58
CA THR A 597 40.97 -49.83 -3.03
C THR A 597 40.91 -50.78 -1.85
N ALA A 598 39.70 -51.19 -1.47
CA ALA A 598 39.47 -52.24 -0.51
C ALA A 598 40.29 -53.45 -0.95
N THR A 599 41.47 -53.64 -0.35
CA THR A 599 42.41 -54.65 -0.78
C THR A 599 41.90 -55.97 -0.26
N LYS A 600 41.60 -56.87 -1.20
CA LYS A 600 41.24 -58.29 -1.04
C LYS A 600 41.55 -58.83 0.36
N ALA A 601 40.49 -59.13 1.11
CA ALA A 601 40.58 -60.06 2.23
C ALA A 601 41.28 -61.33 1.74
N LYS A 602 42.39 -61.67 2.41
CA LYS A 602 43.11 -62.93 2.23
C LYS A 602 42.10 -64.08 2.32
N THR A 603 41.86 -64.76 1.21
CA THR A 603 41.31 -66.12 1.21
C THR A 603 42.29 -66.98 1.98
N GLY A 604 41.93 -67.30 3.22
CA GLY A 604 42.62 -68.30 4.03
C GLY A 604 42.58 -69.63 3.31
N THR A 605 43.76 -70.14 2.98
CA THR A 605 43.97 -71.50 2.50
C THR A 605 43.50 -72.46 3.59
N GLN A 606 42.37 -73.14 3.36
CA GLN A 606 42.02 -74.35 4.10
C GLN A 606 42.99 -75.45 3.68
N THR A 607 43.94 -75.77 4.54
CA THR A 607 44.63 -77.05 4.58
C THR A 607 43.58 -78.15 4.76
N LYS A 608 43.46 -79.01 3.74
CA LYS A 608 42.78 -80.31 3.86
C LYS A 608 43.70 -81.22 4.69
N ASP A 609 43.22 -81.61 5.85
CA ASP A 609 43.70 -82.80 6.55
C ASP A 609 43.34 -84.01 5.70
N SER A 610 44.37 -84.73 5.27
CA SER A 610 44.26 -86.08 4.72
C SER A 610 44.19 -87.07 5.88
N ASP A 611 42.98 -87.45 6.24
CA ASP A 611 42.75 -88.67 7.01
C ASP A 611 42.92 -89.90 6.12
N THR A 612 43.68 -90.84 6.66
CA THR A 612 43.98 -92.15 6.09
C THR A 612 42.96 -93.14 6.65
N ASN A 613 42.15 -93.79 5.82
CA ASN A 613 41.82 -95.21 5.97
C ASN A 613 40.93 -95.77 4.85
N GLN A 614 41.36 -96.96 4.39
CA GLN A 614 40.73 -97.96 3.53
C GLN A 614 40.67 -97.74 2.02
#